data_AF-A0A661TRA0-F1
#
_entry.id   AF-A0A661TRA0-F1
#
_cell.length_a   1.000
_cell.length_b   1.000
_cell.length_c   1.000
_cell.angle_alpha   90.00
_cell.angle_beta   90.00
_cell.angle_gamma   90.00
#
_symmetry.space_group_name_H-M   'P 1'
#
loop_
_entity.id
_entity.type
_entity.pdbx_description
1 polymer ?
#
loop_
_entity_poly.entity_id
_entity_poly.type
_entity_poly.pdbx_seq_one_letter_code
_entity_poly.pdbx_strand_id
1 'polypeptide(L)'
;MAATGNELITAQDSGNLRSLRSAAVRIFQGTMVFVASGYLTNVIATGVNTFAGIAIAECDNSGGSAGDKSGEFYTTGAYELNGTGFTQADVGKL
;
A
#
# COMPACT_ATOMS: atom_id res chain seq x y z
N MET A 1 29.31 -21.82 -3.61
CA MET A 1 29.48 -20.60 -2.77
C MET A 1 28.10 -20.26 -2.23
N ALA A 2 27.92 -20.21 -0.91
CA ALA A 2 26.63 -19.95 -0.27
C ALA A 2 26.78 -18.72 0.60
N ALA A 3 25.84 -17.76 0.46
CA ALA A 3 25.80 -16.59 1.30
C ALA A 3 25.48 -17.01 2.75
N THR A 4 26.26 -16.53 3.70
CA THR A 4 26.04 -16.67 5.14
C THR A 4 25.42 -15.38 5.69
N GLY A 5 24.70 -15.47 6.82
CA GLY A 5 23.88 -14.37 7.36
C GLY A 5 24.60 -13.03 7.60
N ASN A 6 25.93 -13.02 7.56
CA ASN A 6 26.78 -11.84 7.75
C ASN A 6 26.97 -11.04 6.44
N GLU A 7 26.50 -11.57 5.30
CA GLU A 7 26.61 -10.99 3.96
C GLU A 7 25.29 -10.35 3.48
N LEU A 8 24.31 -10.20 4.38
CA LEU A 8 23.07 -9.49 4.08
C LEU A 8 23.35 -8.00 3.91
N ILE A 9 23.37 -7.55 2.66
CA ILE A 9 23.31 -6.13 2.31
C ILE A 9 21.91 -5.64 2.69
N THR A 10 21.79 -4.99 3.85
CA THR A 10 20.55 -4.39 4.30
C THR A 10 20.28 -3.11 3.50
N ALA A 11 19.08 -3.00 2.95
CA ALA A 11 18.65 -1.84 2.19
C ALA A 11 18.78 -0.56 3.06
N GLN A 12 19.52 0.44 2.57
CA GLN A 12 19.82 1.66 3.34
C GLN A 12 18.73 2.73 3.30
N ASP A 13 17.73 2.59 2.43
CA ASP A 13 16.47 3.30 2.55
C ASP A 13 15.38 2.50 1.82
N SER A 14 14.70 1.65 2.57
CA SER A 14 13.39 1.14 2.17
C SER A 14 12.43 1.85 3.11
N GLY A 15 11.44 2.56 2.56
CA GLY A 15 10.46 3.27 3.37
C GLY A 15 9.87 2.38 4.47
N ASN A 16 9.22 2.99 5.47
CA ASN A 16 8.78 2.23 6.64
C ASN A 16 7.77 1.14 6.23
N LEU A 17 8.24 -0.12 6.24
CA LEU A 17 7.50 -1.30 5.81
C LEU A 17 6.40 -1.62 6.83
N ARG A 18 5.18 -1.80 6.34
CA ARG A 18 4.02 -2.18 7.14
C ARG A 18 3.24 -3.30 6.46
N SER A 19 2.51 -4.06 7.28
CA SER A 19 1.62 -5.12 6.80
C SER A 19 0.25 -4.98 7.46
N LEU A 20 -0.81 -5.23 6.69
CA LEU A 20 -2.19 -5.24 7.17
C LEU A 20 -3.01 -6.29 6.43
N ARG A 21 -3.99 -6.87 7.12
CA ARG A 21 -4.99 -7.77 6.53
C ARG A 21 -5.74 -7.09 5.38
N SER A 22 -5.87 -7.75 4.25
CA SER A 22 -6.54 -7.24 3.06
C SER A 22 -8.05 -7.47 3.11
N ALA A 23 -8.82 -6.54 2.55
CA ALA A 23 -10.22 -6.75 2.20
C ALA A 23 -10.35 -7.82 1.10
N ALA A 24 -11.58 -8.23 0.77
CA ALA A 24 -11.86 -9.20 -0.29
C ALA A 24 -11.69 -8.58 -1.69
N VAL A 25 -10.47 -8.13 -1.99
CA VAL A 25 -10.10 -7.39 -3.21
C VAL A 25 -8.73 -7.82 -3.71
N ARG A 26 -8.40 -7.46 -4.95
CA ARG A 26 -7.07 -7.61 -5.52
C ARG A 26 -6.32 -6.28 -5.49
N ILE A 27 -5.18 -6.26 -4.82
CA ILE A 27 -4.28 -5.11 -4.72
C ILE A 27 -3.08 -5.38 -5.63
N PHE A 28 -2.84 -4.49 -6.59
CA PHE A 28 -1.71 -4.60 -7.50
C PHE A 28 -0.44 -3.98 -6.89
N GLN A 29 0.71 -4.56 -7.20
CA GLN A 29 2.00 -4.00 -6.84
C GLN A 29 2.15 -2.56 -7.37
N GLY A 30 2.77 -1.68 -6.58
CA GLY A 30 3.05 -0.29 -6.96
C GLY A 30 1.82 0.63 -6.93
N THR A 31 0.65 0.14 -6.50
CA THR A 31 -0.55 0.97 -6.40
C THR A 31 -0.72 1.57 -5.01
N MET A 32 -1.44 2.69 -4.95
CA MET A 32 -1.88 3.28 -3.69
C MET A 32 -2.85 2.35 -2.98
N VAL A 33 -2.62 2.16 -1.69
CA VAL A 33 -3.48 1.38 -0.81
C VAL A 33 -4.05 2.24 0.30
N PHE A 34 -5.25 1.88 0.73
CA PHE A 34 -6.01 2.59 1.76
C PHE A 34 -6.42 1.63 2.88
N VAL A 35 -6.74 2.19 4.04
CA VAL A 35 -7.38 1.46 5.14
C VAL A 35 -8.86 1.82 5.20
N ALA A 36 -9.72 0.81 5.14
CA ALA A 36 -11.15 0.92 5.34
C ALA A 36 -11.62 -0.20 6.27
N SER A 37 -12.35 0.14 7.33
CA SER A 37 -12.86 -0.83 8.32
C SER A 37 -11.77 -1.75 8.91
N GLY A 38 -10.53 -1.25 9.03
CA GLY A 38 -9.40 -2.01 9.56
C GLY A 38 -8.70 -2.94 8.55
N TYR A 39 -9.10 -2.94 7.28
CA TYR A 39 -8.51 -3.75 6.22
C TYR A 39 -7.85 -2.91 5.14
N LEU A 40 -6.77 -3.44 4.55
CA LEU A 40 -6.11 -2.89 3.38
C LEU A 40 -7.01 -3.05 2.16
N THR A 41 -7.17 -2.00 1.36
CA THR A 41 -8.04 -2.02 0.18
C THR A 41 -7.47 -1.19 -0.97
N ASN A 42 -7.89 -1.54 -2.19
CA ASN A 42 -7.68 -0.76 -3.42
C ASN A 42 -8.87 0.18 -3.72
N VAL A 43 -9.94 0.11 -2.92
CA VAL A 43 -11.20 0.80 -3.19
C VAL A 43 -11.10 2.27 -2.78
N ILE A 44 -11.20 3.15 -3.78
CA ILE A 44 -11.47 4.58 -3.64
C ILE A 44 -12.99 4.76 -3.58
N ALA A 45 -13.67 4.13 -2.60
CA ALA A 45 -15.10 4.36 -2.41
C ALA A 45 -15.31 5.77 -1.89
N THR A 46 -16.52 6.30 -2.09
CA THR A 46 -16.98 7.68 -1.81
C THR A 46 -16.88 8.17 -0.36
N GLY A 47 -16.15 7.47 0.50
CA GLY A 47 -15.81 7.86 1.87
C GLY A 47 -14.33 8.21 2.03
N VAL A 48 -14.00 8.82 3.16
CA VAL A 48 -12.63 9.26 3.51
C VAL A 48 -11.79 8.05 3.94
N ASN A 49 -11.45 7.17 3.01
CA ASN A 49 -10.52 6.07 3.29
C ASN A 49 -9.13 6.64 3.59
N THR A 50 -8.51 6.18 4.68
CA THR A 50 -7.20 6.69 5.07
C THR A 50 -6.14 6.14 4.13
N PHE A 51 -5.39 7.03 3.47
CA PHE A 51 -4.24 6.63 2.68
C PHE A 51 -3.22 5.89 3.56
N ALA A 52 -2.82 4.68 3.15
CA ALA A 52 -1.94 3.81 3.92
C ALA A 52 -0.51 3.83 3.37
N GLY A 53 -0.34 3.88 2.04
CA GLY A 53 0.97 3.82 1.39
C GLY A 53 0.92 3.24 -0.02
N ILE A 54 2.06 2.69 -0.46
CA ILE A 54 2.23 2.05 -1.76
C ILE A 54 2.46 0.54 -1.58
N ALA A 55 1.69 -0.30 -2.27
CA ALA A 55 1.82 -1.75 -2.21
C ALA A 55 3.15 -2.25 -2.78
N ILE A 56 3.81 -3.17 -2.06
CA ILE A 56 5.14 -3.69 -2.43
C ILE A 56 5.05 -4.87 -3.39
N ALA A 57 4.02 -5.68 -3.21
CA ALA A 57 3.74 -6.86 -4.00
C ALA A 57 2.23 -6.96 -4.25
N GLU A 58 1.86 -7.77 -5.23
CA GLU A 58 0.47 -8.08 -5.46
C GLU A 58 -0.13 -8.88 -4.29
N CYS A 59 -1.31 -8.49 -3.83
CA CYS A 59 -2.10 -9.23 -2.85
C CYS A 59 -3.49 -9.49 -3.43
N ASP A 60 -3.73 -10.70 -3.93
CA ASP A 60 -5.04 -11.11 -4.44
C ASP A 60 -5.84 -11.84 -3.35
N ASN A 61 -6.72 -11.11 -2.67
CA ASN A 61 -7.69 -11.66 -1.73
C ASN A 61 -9.13 -11.62 -2.28
N SER A 62 -9.31 -11.44 -3.60
CA SER A 62 -10.63 -11.24 -4.21
C SER A 62 -11.56 -12.45 -4.13
N GLY A 63 -11.01 -13.66 -4.04
CA GLY A 63 -11.77 -14.90 -3.88
C GLY A 63 -12.01 -15.34 -2.43
N GLY A 64 -11.56 -14.57 -1.45
CA GLY A 64 -11.61 -14.90 -0.02
C GLY A 64 -12.49 -13.96 0.80
N SER A 65 -12.53 -14.21 2.11
CA SER A 65 -13.09 -13.30 3.10
C SER A 65 -12.09 -12.18 3.44
N ALA A 66 -12.61 -11.06 3.94
CA ALA A 66 -11.76 -9.99 4.45
C ALA A 66 -10.88 -10.52 5.60
N GLY A 67 -9.57 -10.36 5.46
CA GLY A 67 -8.58 -10.81 6.43
C GLY A 67 -7.96 -12.19 6.21
N ASP A 68 -8.34 -12.90 5.15
CA ASP A 68 -7.74 -14.20 4.79
C ASP A 68 -6.28 -14.06 4.33
N LYS A 69 -5.93 -12.90 3.75
CA LYS A 69 -4.56 -12.56 3.33
C LYS A 69 -4.12 -11.22 3.89
N SER A 70 -2.82 -11.01 3.96
CA SER A 70 -2.21 -9.73 4.33
C SER A 70 -1.41 -9.16 3.15
N GLY A 71 -1.43 -7.84 3.01
CA GLY A 71 -0.61 -7.10 2.04
C GLY A 71 0.45 -6.27 2.75
N GLU A 72 1.59 -6.08 2.09
CA GLU A 72 2.70 -5.24 2.56
C GLU A 72 2.80 -3.94 1.76
N PHE A 73 3.12 -2.85 2.44
CA PHE A 73 3.17 -1.52 1.85
C PHE A 73 4.24 -0.63 2.50
N TYR A 74 4.74 0.35 1.75
CA TYR A 74 5.61 1.41 2.25
C TYR A 74 4.80 2.64 2.64
N THR A 75 5.05 3.18 3.84
CA THR A 75 4.40 4.43 4.30
C THR A 75 5.20 5.69 3.98
N THR A 76 6.44 5.56 3.53
CA THR A 76 7.32 6.67 3.16
C THR A 76 8.00 6.40 1.81
N GLY A 77 8.37 7.46 1.12
CA GLY A 77 9.08 7.40 -0.17
C GLY A 77 8.67 8.54 -1.10
N ALA A 78 9.40 8.69 -2.20
CA ALA A 78 9.07 9.59 -3.30
C ALA A 78 8.62 8.75 -4.50
N TYR A 79 7.41 9.02 -5.00
CA TYR A 79 6.80 8.27 -6.10
C TYR A 79 6.27 9.24 -7.14
N GLU A 80 6.46 8.90 -8.42
CA GLU A 80 5.85 9.64 -9.51
C GLU A 80 4.37 9.28 -9.62
N LEU A 81 3.51 10.28 -9.42
CA LEU A 81 2.07 10.11 -9.61
C LEU A 81 1.73 10.36 -11.07
N ASN A 82 1.68 9.30 -11.86
CA ASN A 82 1.35 9.36 -13.28
C ASN A 82 -0.17 9.47 -13.48
N GLY A 83 -0.63 10.64 -13.92
CA GLY A 83 -2.03 10.90 -14.24
C GLY A 83 -2.25 12.28 -14.85
N THR A 84 -3.43 12.50 -15.42
CA THR A 84 -3.85 13.79 -16.00
C THR A 84 -5.13 14.26 -15.31
N GLY A 85 -5.21 15.56 -14.95
CA GLY A 85 -6.44 16.14 -14.39
C GLY A 85 -6.64 15.93 -12.89
N PHE A 86 -5.59 16.09 -12.08
CA PHE A 86 -5.72 16.07 -10.63
C PHE A 86 -6.53 17.27 -10.12
N THR A 87 -7.62 16.99 -9.39
CA THR A 87 -8.39 18.03 -8.71
C THR A 87 -7.88 18.18 -7.28
N GLN A 88 -7.41 19.37 -6.92
CA GLN A 88 -7.12 19.70 -5.54
C GLN A 88 -8.45 20.01 -4.81
N ALA A 89 -8.91 19.10 -3.97
CA ALA A 89 -10.22 19.21 -3.32
C ALA A 89 -10.25 20.21 -2.15
N ASP A 90 -9.08 20.51 -1.55
CA ASP A 90 -8.97 21.49 -0.46
C ASP A 90 -7.66 22.29 -0.58
N VAL A 91 -7.77 23.62 -0.62
CA VAL A 91 -6.65 24.57 -0.73
C VAL A 91 -6.89 25.69 0.27
N GLY A 92 -6.13 25.69 1.37
CA GLY A 92 -6.00 26.84 2.26
C GLY A 92 -7.32 27.42 2.78
N LYS A 93 -8.18 26.62 3.42
CA LYS A 93 -9.26 27.20 4.22
C LYS A 93 -8.66 27.95 5.41
N LEU A 94 -8.87 29.27 5.41
CA LEU A 94 -8.56 30.19 6.52
C LEU A 94 -9.47 29.92 7.72
#